data_AF-A0A7J6QIM1-F1
#
_entry.id   AF-A0A7J6QIM1-F1
#
_cell.length_a   1.000
_cell.length_b   1.000
_cell.length_c   1.000
_cell.angle_alpha   90.00
_cell.angle_beta   90.00
_cell.angle_gamma   90.00
#
_symmetry.space_group_name_H-M   'P 1'
#
loop_
_entity.id
_entity.type
_entity.pdbx_description
1 polymer ?
#
loop_
_entity_poly.entity_id
_entity_poly.type
_entity_poly.pdbx_seq_one_letter_code
_entity_poly.pdbx_strand_id
1 'polypeptide(L)'
;MDGDKVDVLLPAVASEEHAVADQASLAHFDHVLFAGTFDHLHVGHRAVITRSFLMARKTLRLALVAGELLQHKRLAKALQPFHVREKEALRFVQDIRPTDWHCEVAVIPDITRDPIGPARTLRDFDCLVVTTETAKGGAVVNEARKKAGCPEVAIVEVNLRSHSSNADDDNAKISSTDTREYISGKAGGEVPLTAMYDRWHALVSKACMFDGREGCQQQEELIDGWWSTLRDLYLQPWRYYHTLNHVKEILDNIECSRAGNGPLPASAVVAGPSRTSLELCAWFHDAIYVPGLDNNEKASELLWMSFCEDAAGSMDPKLRDDVSTIILATENHVSSRTLYPKAQYPTLNAFLDLDLLILASPTTRYQEYADGIRQEYEPVVGGPSVFAEQRSKFLSSVCSGDKAMFALCGPDAETRARNNMEMEFKHLQQQASH
;
A
#
# COMPACT_ATOMS: atom_id res chain seq x y z
N MET A 1 20.71 17.88 -38.27
CA MET A 1 20.06 19.11 -37.76
C MET A 1 18.76 18.68 -37.13
N ASP A 2 18.56 18.62 -35.83
CA ASP A 2 19.46 18.66 -34.68
C ASP A 2 18.77 17.77 -33.63
N GLY A 3 19.54 16.92 -32.98
CA GLY A 3 19.06 16.14 -31.85
C GLY A 3 19.14 17.02 -30.61
N ASP A 4 18.00 17.25 -29.97
CA ASP A 4 17.94 17.96 -28.69
C ASP A 4 18.72 17.18 -27.64
N LYS A 5 19.92 17.70 -27.33
CA LYS A 5 20.68 17.31 -26.15
C LYS A 5 19.98 17.91 -24.94
N VAL A 6 19.43 17.05 -24.08
CA VAL A 6 19.02 17.44 -22.73
C VAL A 6 20.29 17.54 -21.90
N ASP A 7 20.80 18.76 -21.70
CA ASP A 7 21.89 19.03 -20.78
C ASP A 7 21.38 18.88 -19.34
N VAL A 8 21.83 17.80 -18.68
CA VAL A 8 21.67 17.64 -17.23
C VAL A 8 22.59 18.68 -16.58
N LEU A 9 22.00 19.74 -16.04
CA LEU A 9 22.70 20.74 -15.23
C LEU A 9 23.18 20.07 -13.93
N LEU A 10 24.38 19.50 -13.97
CA LEU A 10 25.16 19.24 -12.77
C LEU A 10 25.53 20.60 -12.16
N PRO A 11 25.42 20.78 -10.82
CA PRO A 11 25.80 22.03 -10.20
C PRO A 11 27.28 22.32 -10.51
N ALA A 12 27.53 23.53 -10.99
CA ALA A 12 28.86 24.03 -11.29
C ALA A 12 29.77 23.83 -10.08
N VAL A 13 30.96 23.27 -10.31
CA VAL A 13 32.03 23.21 -9.32
C VAL A 13 32.41 24.65 -8.99
N ALA A 14 31.90 25.15 -7.87
CA ALA A 14 32.33 26.43 -7.33
C ALA A 14 33.80 26.32 -6.95
N SER A 15 34.56 27.31 -7.40
CA SER A 15 35.99 27.51 -7.22
C SER A 15 36.50 27.12 -5.83
N GLU A 16 37.62 26.41 -5.86
CA GLU A 16 38.53 26.18 -4.73
C GLU A 16 38.88 27.50 -4.05
N GLU A 17 38.27 27.76 -2.89
CA GLU A 17 38.84 28.52 -1.77
C GLU A 17 37.73 28.65 -0.72
N HIS A 18 37.65 27.66 0.18
CA HIS A 18 37.20 27.71 1.58
C HIS A 18 36.93 26.26 2.05
N ALA A 19 37.93 25.39 1.91
CA ALA A 19 37.93 24.06 2.52
C ALA A 19 38.43 24.20 3.97
N VAL A 20 37.50 24.49 4.90
CA VAL A 20 37.75 24.32 6.33
C VAL A 20 37.16 22.98 6.76
N ALA A 21 38.06 22.01 6.90
CA ALA A 21 38.01 20.74 7.63
C ALA A 21 36.66 20.28 8.24
N ASP A 22 36.11 19.18 7.69
CA ASP A 22 35.98 17.88 8.40
C ASP A 22 35.49 16.79 7.40
N GLN A 23 36.38 16.29 6.55
CA GLN A 23 36.10 15.09 5.73
C GLN A 23 36.74 13.88 6.41
N ALA A 24 36.06 13.34 7.43
CA ALA A 24 36.34 11.99 7.89
C ALA A 24 36.00 11.01 6.75
N SER A 25 37.02 10.40 6.14
CA SER A 25 36.84 9.29 5.20
C SER A 25 35.94 8.22 5.83
N LEU A 26 34.94 7.72 5.10
CA LEU A 26 34.07 6.66 5.61
C LEU A 26 34.93 5.46 6.05
N ALA A 27 34.86 5.09 7.32
CA ALA A 27 35.55 3.90 7.83
C ALA A 27 34.96 2.64 7.16
N HIS A 28 35.83 1.73 6.73
CA HIS A 28 35.42 0.48 6.09
C HIS A 28 35.75 -0.72 6.99
N PHE A 29 34.87 -1.71 6.96
CA PHE A 29 34.93 -2.92 7.80
C PHE A 29 34.68 -4.14 6.92
N ASP A 30 35.23 -5.30 7.30
CA ASP A 30 35.04 -6.50 6.49
C ASP A 30 33.60 -7.01 6.59
N HIS A 31 33.03 -6.98 7.79
CA HIS A 31 31.76 -7.61 8.11
C HIS A 31 30.87 -6.69 8.96
N VAL A 32 29.92 -6.02 8.31
CA VAL A 32 29.04 -5.03 8.95
C VAL A 32 27.71 -5.68 9.34
N LEU A 33 27.27 -5.46 10.57
CA LEU A 33 25.96 -5.85 11.09
C LEU A 33 25.10 -4.60 11.32
N PHE A 34 23.89 -4.59 10.77
CA PHE A 34 22.85 -3.62 11.12
C PHE A 34 21.59 -4.36 11.55
N ALA A 35 21.12 -4.08 12.77
CA ALA A 35 19.93 -4.70 13.34
C ALA A 35 18.76 -3.71 13.40
N GLY A 36 17.56 -4.17 13.09
CA GLY A 36 16.38 -3.34 13.06
C GLY A 36 15.10 -4.14 12.85
N THR A 37 13.95 -3.49 13.01
CA THR A 37 12.69 -4.12 12.61
C THR A 37 12.53 -4.08 11.08
N PHE A 38 13.05 -3.04 10.41
CA PHE A 38 12.90 -2.83 8.96
C PHE A 38 11.43 -2.83 8.50
N ASP A 39 10.55 -2.38 9.38
CA ASP A 39 9.12 -2.27 9.09
C ASP A 39 8.84 -0.99 8.31
N HIS A 40 8.03 -1.11 7.25
CA HIS A 40 7.78 -0.07 6.24
C HIS A 40 9.07 0.65 5.89
N LEU A 41 9.93 0.01 5.09
CA LEU A 41 11.30 0.45 4.81
C LEU A 41 11.39 1.93 4.35
N HIS A 42 11.40 2.84 5.31
CA HIS A 42 11.32 4.29 5.14
C HIS A 42 12.71 4.88 4.91
N VAL A 43 12.76 6.18 4.61
CA VAL A 43 14.01 6.89 4.28
C VAL A 43 15.08 6.74 5.35
N GLY A 44 14.71 6.74 6.63
CA GLY A 44 15.61 6.45 7.75
C GLY A 44 16.32 5.10 7.63
N HIS A 45 15.57 4.01 7.45
CA HIS A 45 16.16 2.68 7.23
C HIS A 45 17.05 2.65 5.98
N ARG A 46 16.56 3.23 4.86
CA ARG A 46 17.27 3.26 3.58
C ARG A 46 18.62 3.97 3.70
N ALA A 47 18.67 5.10 4.40
CA ALA A 47 19.91 5.84 4.63
C ALA A 47 20.92 5.04 5.47
N VAL A 48 20.47 4.37 6.55
CA VAL A 48 21.37 3.55 7.38
C VAL A 48 21.85 2.31 6.63
N ILE A 49 20.96 1.62 5.90
CA ILE A 49 21.35 0.48 5.05
C ILE A 49 22.38 0.92 4.02
N THR A 50 22.15 2.05 3.33
CA THR A 50 23.09 2.57 2.33
C THR A 50 24.46 2.83 2.96
N ARG A 51 24.49 3.50 4.12
CA ARG A 51 25.77 3.76 4.83
C ARG A 51 26.44 2.46 5.28
N SER A 52 25.67 1.51 5.80
CA SER A 52 26.18 0.19 6.23
C SER A 52 26.75 -0.60 5.05
N PHE A 53 26.08 -0.54 3.91
CA PHE A 53 26.51 -1.17 2.66
C PHE A 53 27.80 -0.55 2.13
N LEU A 54 27.91 0.77 2.11
CA LEU A 54 29.13 1.47 1.67
C LEU A 54 30.33 1.22 2.58
N MET A 55 30.10 0.94 3.87
CA MET A 55 31.16 0.61 4.81
C MET A 55 31.61 -0.86 4.73
N ALA A 56 30.78 -1.76 4.17
CA ALA A 56 31.02 -3.20 4.16
C ALA A 56 31.88 -3.64 2.96
N ARG A 57 33.03 -4.25 3.23
CA ARG A 57 33.92 -4.79 2.18
C ARG A 57 33.53 -6.19 1.72
N LYS A 58 33.21 -7.09 2.66
CA LYS A 58 32.94 -8.50 2.36
C LYS A 58 31.48 -8.85 2.58
N THR A 59 30.93 -8.52 3.75
CA THR A 59 29.54 -8.89 4.07
C THR A 59 28.76 -7.78 4.75
N LEU A 60 27.52 -7.55 4.31
CA LEU A 60 26.49 -6.81 5.03
C LEU A 60 25.45 -7.78 5.59
N ARG A 61 25.29 -7.79 6.92
CA ARG A 61 24.29 -8.57 7.62
C ARG A 61 23.17 -7.67 8.12
N LEU A 62 21.96 -7.95 7.69
CA LEU A 62 20.75 -7.28 8.16
C LEU A 62 20.02 -8.19 9.14
N ALA A 63 20.11 -7.91 10.44
CA ALA A 63 19.40 -8.67 11.46
C ALA A 63 17.98 -8.12 11.63
N LEU A 64 17.00 -8.84 11.09
CA LEU A 64 15.60 -8.46 11.10
C LEU A 64 14.93 -9.05 12.35
N VAL A 65 14.46 -8.18 13.25
CA VAL A 65 13.68 -8.62 14.41
C VAL A 65 12.44 -9.40 13.95
N ALA A 66 12.16 -10.50 14.64
CA ALA A 66 11.07 -11.42 14.41
C ALA A 66 10.52 -11.96 15.75
N GLY A 67 9.38 -12.67 15.71
CA GLY A 67 8.83 -13.36 16.88
C GLY A 67 8.24 -12.45 17.97
N GLU A 68 8.34 -12.89 19.23
CA GLU A 68 7.61 -12.32 20.37
C GLU A 68 7.97 -10.87 20.71
N LEU A 69 9.18 -10.41 20.37
CA LEU A 69 9.59 -9.02 20.56
C LEU A 69 8.74 -8.02 19.75
N LEU A 70 7.99 -8.51 18.75
CA LEU A 70 7.08 -7.70 17.93
C LEU A 70 5.60 -7.86 18.32
N GLN A 71 5.24 -8.90 19.09
CA GLN A 71 3.84 -9.21 19.41
C GLN A 71 3.16 -8.17 20.30
N HIS A 72 3.93 -7.45 21.12
CA HIS A 72 3.42 -6.37 21.98
C HIS A 72 3.69 -4.97 21.40
N LYS A 73 4.16 -4.86 20.15
CA LYS A 73 4.32 -3.55 19.54
C LYS A 73 2.96 -2.92 19.29
N ARG A 74 2.83 -1.64 19.65
CA ARG A 74 1.70 -0.79 19.29
C ARG A 74 1.47 -0.86 17.78
N LEU A 75 0.22 -1.07 17.35
CA LEU A 75 -0.19 -1.23 15.95
C LEU A 75 0.41 -2.47 15.26
N ALA A 76 0.46 -3.63 15.95
CA ALA A 76 1.03 -4.87 15.42
C ALA A 76 0.36 -5.35 14.12
N LYS A 77 -0.92 -5.06 13.91
CA LYS A 77 -1.64 -5.39 12.67
C LYS A 77 -1.30 -4.48 11.49
N ALA A 78 -0.72 -3.31 11.78
CA ALA A 78 -0.13 -2.46 10.76
C ALA A 78 1.31 -2.89 10.44
N LEU A 79 1.95 -3.77 11.22
CA LEU A 79 3.32 -4.24 10.99
C LEU A 79 3.40 -5.07 9.70
N GLN A 80 4.47 -4.89 8.93
CA GLN A 80 4.76 -5.79 7.81
C GLN A 80 5.18 -7.18 8.31
N PRO A 81 4.65 -8.26 7.69
CA PRO A 81 5.09 -9.63 7.90
C PRO A 81 6.61 -9.79 7.72
N PHE A 82 7.19 -10.84 8.33
CA PHE A 82 8.65 -11.04 8.28
C PHE A 82 9.18 -11.15 6.84
N HIS A 83 8.56 -12.00 6.02
CA HIS A 83 8.97 -12.22 4.63
C HIS A 83 8.85 -10.96 3.77
N VAL A 84 7.86 -10.11 4.04
CA VAL A 84 7.70 -8.81 3.36
C VAL A 84 8.87 -7.90 3.70
N ARG A 85 9.22 -7.76 4.99
CA ARG A 85 10.34 -6.93 5.44
C ARG A 85 11.68 -7.44 4.93
N GLU A 86 11.87 -8.76 4.92
CA GLU A 86 13.05 -9.42 4.36
C GLU A 86 13.19 -9.15 2.86
N LYS A 87 12.11 -9.35 2.09
CA LYS A 87 12.07 -9.10 0.64
C LYS A 87 12.38 -7.64 0.33
N GLU A 88 11.74 -6.70 1.03
CA GLU A 88 11.95 -5.26 0.80
C GLU A 88 13.37 -4.81 1.16
N ALA A 89 13.94 -5.31 2.26
CA ALA A 89 15.32 -5.00 2.63
C ALA A 89 16.32 -5.54 1.59
N LEU A 90 16.14 -6.77 1.13
CA LEU A 90 16.99 -7.38 0.10
C LEU A 90 16.86 -6.67 -1.24
N ARG A 91 15.63 -6.38 -1.68
CA ARG A 91 15.35 -5.64 -2.92
C ARG A 91 16.01 -4.26 -2.90
N PHE A 92 15.88 -3.52 -1.80
CA PHE A 92 16.51 -2.20 -1.69
C PHE A 92 18.04 -2.29 -1.80
N VAL A 93 18.67 -3.28 -1.17
CA VAL A 93 20.12 -3.47 -1.31
C VAL A 93 20.50 -3.85 -2.74
N GLN A 94 19.69 -4.65 -3.43
CA GLN A 94 19.89 -4.96 -4.86
C GLN A 94 19.79 -3.70 -5.73
N ASP A 95 18.83 -2.82 -5.47
CA ASP A 95 18.62 -1.58 -6.23
C ASP A 95 19.81 -0.60 -6.13
N ILE A 96 20.49 -0.56 -4.97
CA ILE A 96 21.64 0.33 -4.74
C ILE A 96 22.99 -0.34 -5.02
N ARG A 97 23.01 -1.64 -5.37
CA ARG A 97 24.24 -2.40 -5.56
C ARG A 97 24.89 -2.07 -6.92
N PRO A 98 26.13 -1.55 -6.95
CA PRO A 98 26.88 -1.42 -8.20
C PRO A 98 27.16 -2.80 -8.82
N THR A 99 27.17 -2.88 -10.14
CA THR A 99 27.36 -4.14 -10.91
C THR A 99 28.70 -4.83 -10.63
N ASP A 100 29.71 -4.09 -10.19
CA ASP A 100 31.07 -4.55 -9.88
C ASP A 100 31.34 -4.70 -8.37
N TRP A 101 30.31 -4.56 -7.53
CA TRP A 101 30.48 -4.63 -6.07
C TRP A 101 30.32 -6.05 -5.53
N HIS A 102 31.35 -6.52 -4.80
CA HIS A 102 31.49 -7.91 -4.33
C HIS A 102 31.09 -8.15 -2.86
N CYS A 103 30.30 -7.26 -2.26
CA CYS A 103 29.76 -7.46 -0.90
C CYS A 103 28.61 -8.49 -0.92
N GLU A 104 28.73 -9.54 -0.12
CA GLU A 104 27.67 -10.50 0.18
C GLU A 104 26.64 -9.87 1.13
N VAL A 105 25.36 -10.06 0.84
CA VAL A 105 24.27 -9.51 1.66
C VAL A 105 23.46 -10.66 2.20
N ALA A 106 23.34 -10.74 3.52
CA ALA A 106 22.60 -11.79 4.20
C ALA A 106 21.60 -11.19 5.19
N VAL A 107 20.37 -11.70 5.17
CA VAL A 107 19.37 -11.42 6.20
C VAL A 107 19.47 -12.48 7.29
N ILE A 108 19.44 -12.04 8.55
CA ILE A 108 19.42 -12.90 9.72
C ILE A 108 18.07 -12.71 10.43
N PRO A 109 17.21 -13.74 10.49
CA PRO A 109 16.01 -13.72 11.30
C PRO A 109 16.38 -13.66 12.79
N ASP A 110 16.13 -12.53 13.45
CA ASP A 110 16.29 -12.40 14.90
C ASP A 110 14.98 -12.77 15.60
N ILE A 111 14.81 -14.08 15.81
CA ILE A 111 13.68 -14.67 16.54
C ILE A 111 13.90 -14.69 18.06
N THR A 112 14.96 -14.05 18.57
CA THR A 112 15.30 -14.12 19.98
C THR A 112 14.34 -13.28 20.82
N ARG A 113 14.20 -13.63 22.10
CA ARG A 113 13.57 -12.75 23.11
C ARG A 113 14.57 -11.76 23.71
N ASP A 114 15.81 -11.76 23.23
CA ASP A 114 16.91 -10.98 23.76
C ASP A 114 16.99 -9.65 23.00
N PRO A 115 16.86 -8.49 23.68
CA PRO A 115 17.02 -7.18 23.03
C PRO A 115 18.38 -6.97 22.34
N ILE A 116 19.39 -7.78 22.67
CA ILE A 116 20.72 -7.76 22.03
C ILE A 116 20.73 -8.60 20.73
N GLY A 117 19.81 -9.55 20.60
CA GLY A 117 19.64 -10.33 19.39
C GLY A 117 20.85 -11.20 19.04
N PRO A 118 21.06 -11.52 17.74
CA PRO A 118 22.18 -12.34 17.28
C PRO A 118 23.54 -11.68 17.57
N ALA A 119 23.59 -10.37 17.79
CA ALA A 119 24.85 -9.64 18.03
C ALA A 119 25.60 -10.13 19.29
N ARG A 120 24.92 -10.79 20.24
CA ARG A 120 25.57 -11.34 21.45
C ARG A 120 26.59 -12.44 21.12
N THR A 121 26.25 -13.34 20.22
CA THR A 121 27.00 -14.58 19.97
C THR A 121 27.48 -14.72 18.53
N LEU A 122 26.95 -13.93 17.59
CA LEU A 122 27.41 -13.92 16.21
C LEU A 122 28.87 -13.45 16.17
N ARG A 123 29.77 -14.34 15.75
CA ARG A 123 31.21 -14.05 15.70
C ARG A 123 31.64 -13.39 14.39
N ASP A 124 30.88 -13.61 13.33
CA ASP A 124 31.19 -13.16 11.98
C ASP A 124 30.67 -11.73 11.75
N PHE A 125 31.17 -10.77 12.53
CA PHE A 125 31.10 -9.34 12.22
C PHE A 125 32.13 -8.55 13.04
N ASP A 126 32.64 -7.45 12.48
CA ASP A 126 33.64 -6.57 13.09
C ASP A 126 33.12 -5.14 13.32
N CYS A 127 31.95 -4.80 12.77
CA CYS A 127 31.27 -3.52 12.98
C CYS A 127 29.77 -3.68 13.23
N LEU A 128 29.26 -3.09 14.31
CA LEU A 128 27.83 -2.89 14.56
C LEU A 128 27.45 -1.45 14.20
N VAL A 129 26.50 -1.31 13.29
CA VAL A 129 25.89 -0.01 12.97
C VAL A 129 24.68 0.21 13.87
N VAL A 130 24.63 1.39 14.48
CA VAL A 130 23.53 1.84 15.34
C VAL A 130 23.01 3.19 14.84
N THR A 131 21.75 3.49 15.13
CA THR A 131 21.21 4.85 14.94
C THR A 131 21.45 5.67 16.18
N THR A 132 21.29 6.99 16.12
CA THR A 132 21.31 7.85 17.32
C THR A 132 20.34 7.37 18.40
N GLU A 133 19.19 6.79 18.02
CA GLU A 133 18.23 6.21 18.98
C GLU A 133 18.77 4.99 19.71
N THR A 134 19.57 4.17 19.03
CA THR A 134 20.13 2.91 19.55
C THR A 134 21.60 3.03 19.93
N ALA A 135 22.19 4.23 19.92
CA ALA A 135 23.61 4.47 20.18
C ALA A 135 24.05 3.93 21.55
N LYS A 136 23.24 4.16 22.59
CA LYS A 136 23.46 3.61 23.94
C LYS A 136 23.47 2.07 23.96
N GLY A 137 22.76 1.43 23.03
CA GLY A 137 22.73 -0.02 22.88
C GLY A 137 24.05 -0.62 22.42
N GLY A 138 24.88 0.11 21.68
CA GLY A 138 26.17 -0.39 21.20
C GLY A 138 27.13 -0.79 22.33
N ALA A 139 27.22 0.02 23.38
CA ALA A 139 28.02 -0.30 24.56
C ALA A 139 27.49 -1.54 25.30
N VAL A 140 26.16 -1.67 25.41
CA VAL A 140 25.49 -2.82 26.02
C VAL A 140 25.78 -4.11 25.24
N VAL A 141 25.83 -4.03 23.90
CA VAL A 141 26.18 -5.17 23.03
C VAL A 141 27.60 -5.65 23.32
N ASN A 142 28.59 -4.76 23.37
CA ASN A 142 29.99 -5.17 23.63
C ASN A 142 30.17 -5.79 25.03
N GLU A 143 29.52 -5.25 26.06
CA GLU A 143 29.52 -5.86 27.40
C GLU A 143 28.89 -7.27 27.40
N ALA A 144 27.80 -7.45 26.65
CA ALA A 144 27.16 -8.75 26.49
C ALA A 144 28.01 -9.76 25.70
N ARG A 145 28.70 -9.30 24.64
CA ARG A 145 29.64 -10.11 23.84
C ARG A 145 30.80 -10.58 24.69
N LYS A 146 31.38 -9.69 25.50
CA LYS A 146 32.47 -10.01 26.44
C LYS A 146 32.05 -11.10 27.43
N LYS A 147 30.85 -10.99 28.03
CA LYS A 147 30.29 -12.02 28.92
C LYS A 147 30.04 -13.36 28.20
N ALA A 148 29.77 -13.32 26.90
CA ALA A 148 29.58 -14.51 26.06
C ALA A 148 30.90 -15.04 25.44
N GLY A 149 32.07 -14.49 25.79
CA GLY A 149 33.36 -14.88 25.23
C GLY A 149 33.53 -14.55 23.73
N CYS A 150 32.81 -13.54 23.24
CA CYS A 150 32.92 -13.04 21.88
C CYS A 150 33.77 -11.74 21.85
N PRO A 151 34.52 -11.48 20.75
CA PRO A 151 35.32 -10.27 20.61
C PRO A 151 34.44 -9.01 20.58
N GLU A 152 34.93 -7.91 21.12
CA GLU A 152 34.30 -6.60 20.92
C GLU A 152 34.36 -6.19 19.44
N VAL A 153 33.40 -5.36 19.03
CA VAL A 153 33.26 -4.86 17.65
C VAL A 153 33.26 -3.34 17.64
N ALA A 154 33.62 -2.75 16.49
CA ALA A 154 33.48 -1.33 16.29
C ALA A 154 32.00 -0.93 16.33
N ILE A 155 31.67 0.18 17.01
CA ILE A 155 30.32 0.73 17.01
C ILE A 155 30.33 1.98 16.14
N VAL A 156 29.51 1.99 15.09
CA VAL A 156 29.36 3.16 14.22
C VAL A 156 27.95 3.71 14.34
N GLU A 157 27.84 4.93 14.83
CA GLU A 157 26.58 5.66 14.90
C GLU A 157 26.28 6.36 13.58
N VAL A 158 25.07 6.16 13.06
CA VAL A 158 24.52 6.88 11.92
C VAL A 158 23.44 7.85 12.41
N ASN A 159 23.70 9.13 12.22
CA ASN A 159 22.76 10.20 12.55
C ASN A 159 21.77 10.40 11.40
N LEU A 160 20.48 10.26 11.69
CA LEU A 160 19.38 10.52 10.77
C LEU A 160 18.73 11.85 11.14
N ARG A 161 19.10 12.93 10.46
CA ARG A 161 18.41 14.22 10.59
C ARG A 161 17.26 14.26 9.58
N SER A 162 16.06 14.67 10.01
CA SER A 162 15.00 15.04 9.07
C SER A 162 15.14 16.53 8.73
N HIS A 163 14.85 16.88 7.48
CA HIS A 163 14.57 18.27 7.11
C HIS A 163 13.06 18.42 7.10
N SER A 164 12.45 18.79 8.23
CA SER A 164 11.09 19.31 8.22
C SER A 164 11.14 20.78 7.83
N SER A 165 10.22 21.23 6.98
CA SER A 165 10.12 22.63 6.52
C SER A 165 9.53 23.59 7.56
N ASN A 166 9.38 23.16 8.82
CA ASN A 166 8.90 23.97 9.92
C ASN A 166 10.05 24.23 10.89
N ALA A 167 10.43 25.50 11.04
CA ALA A 167 11.56 25.96 11.84
C ALA A 167 11.44 25.75 13.36
N ASP A 168 10.42 25.01 13.84
CA ASP A 168 10.15 24.79 15.27
C ASP A 168 10.21 23.32 15.71
N ASP A 169 10.51 22.37 14.81
CA ASP A 169 10.70 20.96 15.17
C ASP A 169 12.01 20.41 14.59
N ASP A 170 13.11 20.90 15.17
CA ASP A 170 14.51 20.49 14.89
C ASP A 170 14.79 19.01 15.25
N ASN A 171 13.78 18.25 15.68
CA ASN A 171 13.92 16.87 16.12
C ASN A 171 12.82 15.94 15.59
N ALA A 172 12.12 16.34 14.51
CA ALA A 172 11.08 15.54 13.88
C ALA A 172 11.66 14.18 13.44
N LYS A 173 11.31 13.14 14.18
CA LYS A 173 11.76 11.75 14.02
C LYS A 173 11.05 11.13 12.81
N ILE A 174 11.78 10.41 11.97
CA ILE A 174 11.18 9.53 10.96
C ILE A 174 11.25 8.10 11.50
N SER A 175 10.16 7.61 12.09
CA SER A 175 10.11 6.25 12.62
C SER A 175 9.03 5.37 12.00
N SER A 176 9.27 4.06 12.09
CA SER A 176 8.27 3.05 11.72
C SER A 176 7.00 3.17 12.59
N THR A 177 7.11 3.74 13.79
CA THR A 177 5.94 4.00 14.65
C THR A 177 5.04 5.08 14.05
N ASP A 178 5.61 6.19 13.59
CA ASP A 178 4.86 7.29 12.96
C ASP A 178 4.22 6.81 11.66
N THR A 179 4.93 5.94 10.92
CA THR A 179 4.40 5.30 9.72
C THR A 179 3.18 4.43 10.04
N ARG A 180 3.23 3.62 11.10
CA ARG A 180 2.07 2.82 11.53
C ARG A 180 0.92 3.69 12.03
N GLU A 181 1.20 4.76 12.76
CA GLU A 181 0.16 5.70 13.21
C GLU A 181 -0.53 6.37 12.02
N TYR A 182 0.24 6.76 11.00
CA TYR A 182 -0.32 7.26 9.75
C TYR A 182 -1.22 6.22 9.07
N ILE A 183 -0.73 4.97 8.91
CA ILE A 183 -1.48 3.86 8.32
C ILE A 183 -2.79 3.62 9.09
N SER A 184 -2.70 3.55 10.41
CA SER A 184 -3.85 3.34 11.28
C SER A 184 -4.83 4.51 11.20
N GLY A 185 -4.37 5.74 11.32
CA GLY A 185 -5.20 6.94 11.23
C GLY A 185 -5.93 7.04 9.89
N LYS A 186 -5.23 6.77 8.78
CA LYS A 186 -5.81 6.80 7.45
C LYS A 186 -6.80 5.66 7.19
N ALA A 187 -6.61 4.51 7.83
CA ALA A 187 -7.59 3.42 7.81
C ALA A 187 -8.80 3.66 8.74
N GLY A 188 -8.88 4.80 9.44
CA GLY A 188 -9.93 5.10 10.42
C GLY A 188 -9.69 4.49 11.82
N GLY A 189 -8.48 3.98 12.07
CA GLY A 189 -8.03 3.41 13.34
C GLY A 189 -7.52 1.97 13.23
N GLU A 190 -6.99 1.44 14.33
CA GLU A 190 -6.46 0.06 14.40
C GLU A 190 -7.57 -1.00 14.26
N VAL A 191 -8.75 -0.73 14.82
CA VAL A 191 -9.89 -1.66 14.80
C VAL A 191 -10.42 -1.84 13.36
N PRO A 192 -10.72 -0.78 12.59
CA PRO A 192 -11.11 -0.93 11.18
C PRO A 192 -10.04 -1.62 10.32
N LEU A 193 -8.76 -1.26 10.50
CA LEU A 193 -7.66 -1.89 9.75
C LEU A 193 -7.58 -3.40 10.01
N THR A 194 -7.72 -3.81 11.27
CA THR A 194 -7.71 -5.23 11.66
C THR A 194 -8.92 -5.96 11.08
N ALA A 195 -10.10 -5.36 11.13
CA ALA A 195 -11.30 -5.96 10.56
C ALA A 195 -11.18 -6.18 9.03
N MET A 196 -10.50 -5.27 8.33
CA MET A 196 -10.23 -5.43 6.90
C MET A 196 -9.21 -6.54 6.61
N TYR A 197 -8.17 -6.67 7.45
CA TYR A 197 -7.25 -7.82 7.37
C TYR A 197 -7.99 -9.15 7.56
N ASP A 198 -8.84 -9.25 8.59
CA ASP A 198 -9.57 -10.49 8.88
C ASP A 198 -10.52 -10.87 7.73
N ARG A 199 -11.14 -9.89 7.06
CA ARG A 199 -11.95 -10.12 5.86
C ARG A 199 -11.12 -10.61 4.68
N TRP A 200 -9.96 -10.01 4.45
CA TRP A 200 -9.02 -10.44 3.41
C TRP A 200 -8.52 -11.87 3.66
N HIS A 201 -8.09 -12.16 4.89
CA HIS A 201 -7.61 -13.48 5.31
C HIS A 201 -8.67 -14.56 5.07
N ALA A 202 -9.91 -14.33 5.55
CA ALA A 202 -11.00 -15.28 5.38
C ALA A 202 -11.36 -15.51 3.89
N LEU A 203 -11.34 -14.45 3.08
CA LEU A 203 -11.62 -14.53 1.64
C LEU A 203 -10.57 -15.38 0.92
N VAL A 204 -9.29 -15.08 1.10
CA VAL A 204 -8.20 -15.77 0.42
C VAL A 204 -8.05 -17.21 0.91
N SER A 205 -8.23 -17.44 2.22
CA SER A 205 -8.21 -18.80 2.79
C SER A 205 -9.21 -19.73 2.08
N LYS A 206 -10.39 -19.18 1.74
CA LYS A 206 -11.44 -19.90 1.01
C LYS A 206 -11.16 -19.98 -0.50
N ALA A 207 -10.60 -18.93 -1.09
CA ALA A 207 -10.42 -18.81 -2.54
C ALA A 207 -9.19 -19.55 -3.09
N CYS A 208 -8.13 -19.69 -2.28
CA CYS A 208 -6.83 -20.24 -2.68
C CYS A 208 -6.48 -21.43 -1.80
N MET A 209 -6.68 -22.67 -2.27
CA MET A 209 -6.43 -23.89 -1.49
C MET A 209 -5.14 -24.57 -1.96
N PHE A 210 -4.08 -24.51 -1.15
CA PHE A 210 -2.82 -25.20 -1.44
C PHE A 210 -2.86 -26.64 -0.94
N ASP A 211 -2.57 -27.62 -1.82
CA ASP A 211 -2.65 -29.05 -1.53
C ASP A 211 -3.99 -29.51 -0.89
N GLY A 212 -5.07 -28.78 -1.14
CA GLY A 212 -6.39 -29.04 -0.57
C GLY A 212 -6.50 -28.82 0.95
N ARG A 213 -5.58 -28.07 1.57
CA ARG A 213 -5.56 -27.78 3.01
C ARG A 213 -5.52 -26.27 3.28
N GLU A 214 -6.33 -25.83 4.25
CA GLU A 214 -6.26 -24.48 4.82
C GLU A 214 -5.11 -24.36 5.82
N GLY A 215 -4.58 -23.15 5.97
CA GLY A 215 -3.60 -22.76 7.00
C GLY A 215 -2.18 -23.28 6.75
N CYS A 216 -1.83 -23.63 5.50
CA CYS A 216 -0.44 -23.97 5.19
C CYS A 216 0.43 -22.70 5.18
N GLN A 217 1.73 -22.86 5.43
CA GLN A 217 2.66 -21.73 5.49
C GLN A 217 2.66 -20.89 4.20
N GLN A 218 2.56 -21.52 3.03
CA GLN A 218 2.50 -20.84 1.73
C GLN A 218 1.25 -19.97 1.59
N GLN A 219 0.11 -20.44 2.10
CA GLN A 219 -1.14 -19.69 2.08
C GLN A 219 -1.06 -18.47 3.00
N GLU A 220 -0.52 -18.63 4.21
CA GLU A 220 -0.32 -17.50 5.13
C GLU A 220 0.65 -16.47 4.56
N GLU A 221 1.77 -16.90 3.95
CA GLU A 221 2.73 -16.00 3.29
C GLU A 221 2.08 -15.21 2.13
N LEU A 222 1.23 -15.87 1.33
CA LEU A 222 0.45 -15.22 0.26
C LEU A 222 -0.51 -14.16 0.84
N ILE A 223 -1.30 -14.53 1.86
CA ILE A 223 -2.28 -13.66 2.50
C ILE A 223 -1.61 -12.40 3.04
N ASP A 224 -0.55 -12.59 3.83
CA ASP A 224 0.19 -11.53 4.51
C ASP A 224 0.91 -10.59 3.53
N GLY A 225 1.52 -11.18 2.48
CA GLY A 225 2.22 -10.43 1.45
C GLY A 225 1.29 -9.53 0.65
N TRP A 226 0.15 -10.08 0.22
CA TRP A 226 -0.83 -9.35 -0.57
C TRP A 226 -1.68 -8.40 0.26
N TRP A 227 -1.93 -8.70 1.53
CA TRP A 227 -2.50 -7.73 2.46
C TRP A 227 -1.64 -6.47 2.52
N SER A 228 -0.32 -6.63 2.72
CA SER A 228 0.60 -5.50 2.79
C SER A 228 0.56 -4.67 1.50
N THR A 229 0.53 -5.35 0.35
CA THR A 229 0.45 -4.72 -0.98
C THR A 229 -0.84 -3.91 -1.15
N LEU A 230 -2.00 -4.53 -0.95
CA LEU A 230 -3.30 -3.87 -1.13
C LEU A 230 -3.52 -2.75 -0.10
N ARG A 231 -3.17 -2.99 1.16
CA ARG A 231 -3.22 -1.99 2.22
C ARG A 231 -2.41 -0.75 1.83
N ASP A 232 -1.17 -0.92 1.39
CA ASP A 232 -0.30 0.22 1.06
C ASP A 232 -0.83 0.99 -0.15
N LEU A 233 -1.38 0.30 -1.15
CA LEU A 233 -2.05 0.92 -2.30
C LEU A 233 -3.26 1.75 -1.87
N TYR A 234 -4.17 1.20 -1.07
CA TYR A 234 -5.37 1.90 -0.61
C TYR A 234 -5.11 3.02 0.42
N LEU A 235 -3.90 3.05 1.02
CA LEU A 235 -3.48 4.10 1.96
C LEU A 235 -2.58 5.17 1.33
N GLN A 236 -2.34 5.12 0.01
CA GLN A 236 -1.55 6.14 -0.71
C GLN A 236 -2.08 7.56 -0.43
N PRO A 237 -1.21 8.54 -0.12
CA PRO A 237 -1.59 9.84 0.46
C PRO A 237 -2.64 10.62 -0.36
N TRP A 238 -2.62 10.47 -1.67
CA TRP A 238 -3.55 11.15 -2.58
C TRP A 238 -4.94 10.52 -2.66
N ARG A 239 -5.20 9.34 -2.09
CA ARG A 239 -6.54 8.71 -2.06
C ARG A 239 -7.34 9.22 -0.87
N TYR A 240 -8.53 9.75 -1.16
CA TYR A 240 -9.48 10.28 -0.17
C TYR A 240 -10.83 9.55 -0.22
N TYR A 241 -11.30 9.18 -1.42
CA TYR A 241 -12.46 8.32 -1.59
C TYR A 241 -12.04 6.86 -1.84
N HIS A 242 -11.10 6.63 -2.77
CA HIS A 242 -10.66 5.28 -3.19
C HIS A 242 -9.73 4.62 -2.17
N THR A 243 -10.25 4.40 -0.97
CA THR A 243 -9.52 3.91 0.23
C THR A 243 -10.07 2.55 0.67
N LEU A 244 -9.52 1.99 1.76
CA LEU A 244 -10.07 0.78 2.39
C LEU A 244 -11.54 0.94 2.81
N ASN A 245 -12.03 2.17 3.04
CA ASN A 245 -13.44 2.39 3.36
C ASN A 245 -14.36 2.11 2.15
N HIS A 246 -13.93 2.44 0.93
CA HIS A 246 -14.67 2.10 -0.30
C HIS A 246 -14.81 0.59 -0.46
N VAL A 247 -13.68 -0.13 -0.32
CA VAL A 247 -13.68 -1.61 -0.33
C VAL A 247 -14.62 -2.17 0.73
N LYS A 248 -14.55 -1.63 1.96
CA LYS A 248 -15.43 -2.03 3.05
C LYS A 248 -16.91 -1.82 2.73
N GLU A 249 -17.28 -0.69 2.13
CA GLU A 249 -18.66 -0.38 1.74
C GLU A 249 -19.19 -1.38 0.70
N ILE A 250 -18.38 -1.74 -0.30
CA ILE A 250 -18.76 -2.79 -1.27
C ILE A 250 -18.96 -4.14 -0.56
N LEU A 251 -18.02 -4.55 0.29
CA LEU A 251 -18.11 -5.81 1.03
C LEU A 251 -19.33 -5.86 1.97
N ASP A 252 -19.63 -4.76 2.66
CA ASP A 252 -20.82 -4.64 3.51
C ASP A 252 -22.10 -4.74 2.68
N ASN A 253 -22.15 -4.14 1.49
CA ASN A 253 -23.29 -4.25 0.59
C ASN A 253 -23.49 -5.68 0.05
N ILE A 254 -22.42 -6.42 -0.23
CA ILE A 254 -22.47 -7.83 -0.60
C ILE A 254 -23.08 -8.66 0.55
N GLU A 255 -22.58 -8.48 1.77
CA GLU A 255 -23.02 -9.22 2.94
C GLU A 255 -24.47 -8.88 3.33
N CYS A 256 -24.85 -7.60 3.31
CA CYS A 256 -26.23 -7.16 3.53
C CYS A 256 -27.19 -7.72 2.46
N SER A 257 -26.78 -7.74 1.19
CA SER A 257 -27.60 -8.29 0.10
C SER A 257 -27.79 -9.79 0.26
N ARG A 258 -26.76 -10.51 0.73
CA ARG A 258 -26.82 -11.93 1.07
C ARG A 258 -27.82 -12.20 2.20
N ALA A 259 -27.89 -11.30 3.19
CA ALA A 259 -28.86 -11.36 4.28
C ALA A 259 -30.28 -10.91 3.88
N GLY A 260 -30.49 -10.47 2.63
CA GLY A 260 -31.79 -10.00 2.13
C GLY A 260 -32.13 -8.54 2.51
N ASN A 261 -31.19 -7.81 3.11
CA ASN A 261 -31.36 -6.43 3.58
C ASN A 261 -30.54 -5.41 2.79
N GLY A 262 -29.88 -5.85 1.71
CA GLY A 262 -28.96 -5.03 0.94
C GLY A 262 -29.53 -4.47 -0.37
N PRO A 263 -28.71 -3.74 -1.11
CA PRO A 263 -29.09 -3.07 -2.36
C PRO A 263 -29.39 -4.03 -3.52
N LEU A 264 -28.82 -5.24 -3.50
CA LEU A 264 -28.98 -6.23 -4.55
C LEU A 264 -29.97 -7.34 -4.15
N PRO A 265 -30.67 -7.97 -5.12
CA PRO A 265 -31.42 -9.19 -4.87
C PRO A 265 -30.50 -10.30 -4.33
N ALA A 266 -30.95 -11.04 -3.30
CA ALA A 266 -30.16 -12.13 -2.73
C ALA A 266 -29.70 -13.17 -3.77
N SER A 267 -30.52 -13.43 -4.80
CA SER A 267 -30.16 -14.33 -5.90
C SER A 267 -28.92 -13.89 -6.70
N ALA A 268 -28.56 -12.61 -6.70
CA ALA A 268 -27.37 -12.09 -7.35
C ALA A 268 -26.07 -12.31 -6.56
N VAL A 269 -26.16 -12.61 -5.26
CA VAL A 269 -25.02 -12.74 -4.32
C VAL A 269 -24.92 -14.10 -3.62
N VAL A 270 -25.95 -14.96 -3.69
CA VAL A 270 -26.02 -16.22 -2.92
C VAL A 270 -25.24 -17.39 -3.55
N ALA A 271 -25.01 -17.40 -4.87
CA ALA A 271 -24.25 -18.47 -5.50
C ALA A 271 -22.76 -18.39 -5.10
N GLY A 272 -22.22 -19.47 -4.51
CA GLY A 272 -20.87 -19.49 -3.90
C GLY A 272 -19.76 -18.88 -4.76
N PRO A 273 -19.55 -19.32 -6.02
CA PRO A 273 -18.55 -18.75 -6.91
C PRO A 273 -18.79 -17.26 -7.23
N SER A 274 -20.05 -16.87 -7.43
CA SER A 274 -20.43 -15.47 -7.70
C SER A 274 -20.08 -14.55 -6.53
N ARG A 275 -20.28 -15.02 -5.28
CA ARG A 275 -19.92 -14.25 -4.09
C ARG A 275 -18.41 -13.97 -4.04
N THR A 276 -17.60 -15.02 -4.17
CA THR A 276 -16.14 -14.90 -4.10
C THR A 276 -15.63 -13.97 -5.21
N SER A 277 -16.20 -14.03 -6.43
CA SER A 277 -15.86 -13.08 -7.50
C SER A 277 -16.12 -11.63 -7.10
N LEU A 278 -17.30 -11.33 -6.54
CA LEU A 278 -17.65 -9.97 -6.10
C LEU A 278 -16.72 -9.45 -5.00
N GLU A 279 -16.42 -10.30 -4.01
CA GLU A 279 -15.52 -9.94 -2.91
C GLU A 279 -14.10 -9.69 -3.42
N LEU A 280 -13.57 -10.51 -4.33
CA LEU A 280 -12.25 -10.28 -4.95
C LEU A 280 -12.24 -9.02 -5.82
N CYS A 281 -13.28 -8.79 -6.62
CA CYS A 281 -13.39 -7.56 -7.41
C CYS A 281 -13.39 -6.32 -6.51
N ALA A 282 -14.04 -6.37 -5.33
CA ALA A 282 -14.04 -5.27 -4.38
C ALA A 282 -12.62 -4.88 -3.94
N TRP A 283 -11.72 -5.85 -3.79
CA TRP A 283 -10.32 -5.62 -3.42
C TRP A 283 -9.41 -5.21 -4.57
N PHE A 284 -9.76 -5.53 -5.82
CA PHE A 284 -8.84 -5.38 -6.95
C PHE A 284 -9.24 -4.31 -7.97
N HIS A 285 -10.53 -4.00 -8.18
CA HIS A 285 -10.96 -3.10 -9.29
C HIS A 285 -10.24 -1.73 -9.29
N ASP A 286 -10.13 -1.10 -8.12
CA ASP A 286 -9.42 0.18 -7.91
C ASP A 286 -8.12 0.04 -7.10
N ALA A 287 -7.54 -1.17 -7.08
CA ALA A 287 -6.29 -1.40 -6.36
C ALA A 287 -5.16 -0.55 -6.94
N ILE A 288 -5.07 -0.45 -8.27
CA ILE A 288 -4.26 0.58 -8.93
C ILE A 288 -5.16 1.73 -9.34
N TYR A 289 -4.88 2.92 -8.81
CA TYR A 289 -5.67 4.10 -9.08
C TYR A 289 -4.80 5.35 -8.95
N VAL A 290 -4.71 6.08 -10.06
CA VAL A 290 -4.12 7.40 -10.14
C VAL A 290 -5.17 8.34 -10.76
N PRO A 291 -5.64 9.36 -10.02
CA PRO A 291 -6.64 10.29 -10.53
C PRO A 291 -6.21 10.93 -11.85
N GLY A 292 -7.12 10.98 -12.82
CA GLY A 292 -6.89 11.61 -14.11
C GLY A 292 -6.00 10.84 -15.09
N LEU A 293 -5.55 9.62 -14.75
CA LEU A 293 -4.90 8.72 -15.70
C LEU A 293 -5.87 7.68 -16.24
N ASP A 294 -5.73 7.39 -17.54
CA ASP A 294 -6.41 6.28 -18.21
C ASP A 294 -5.76 4.94 -17.83
N ASN A 295 -6.47 3.82 -18.03
CA ASN A 295 -6.01 2.45 -17.84
C ASN A 295 -5.80 1.99 -16.38
N ASN A 296 -6.39 2.68 -15.39
CA ASN A 296 -6.35 2.23 -13.99
C ASN A 296 -6.91 0.79 -13.85
N GLU A 297 -8.02 0.49 -14.52
CA GLU A 297 -8.68 -0.81 -14.53
C GLU A 297 -7.78 -1.90 -15.13
N LYS A 298 -7.09 -1.57 -16.24
CA LYS A 298 -6.15 -2.52 -16.84
C LYS A 298 -4.96 -2.76 -15.93
N ALA A 299 -4.45 -1.75 -15.25
CA ALA A 299 -3.36 -1.91 -14.30
C ALA A 299 -3.78 -2.71 -13.05
N SER A 300 -4.98 -2.47 -12.55
CA SER A 300 -5.63 -3.26 -11.50
C SER A 300 -5.83 -4.73 -11.90
N GLU A 301 -6.22 -4.99 -13.15
CA GLU A 301 -6.33 -6.35 -13.68
C GLU A 301 -4.97 -7.04 -13.79
N LEU A 302 -3.90 -6.33 -14.17
CA LEU A 302 -2.54 -6.89 -14.16
C LEU A 302 -2.04 -7.19 -12.74
N LEU A 303 -2.42 -6.36 -11.77
CA LEU A 303 -2.14 -6.63 -10.36
C LEU A 303 -2.89 -7.89 -9.88
N TRP A 304 -4.15 -8.04 -10.27
CA TRP A 304 -4.93 -9.25 -10.03
C TRP A 304 -4.26 -10.50 -10.64
N MET A 305 -3.77 -10.41 -11.88
CA MET A 305 -3.07 -11.51 -12.53
C MET A 305 -1.78 -11.89 -11.80
N SER A 306 -1.02 -10.91 -11.30
CA SER A 306 0.15 -11.17 -10.44
C SER A 306 -0.23 -11.94 -9.17
N PHE A 307 -1.35 -11.58 -8.52
CA PHE A 307 -1.85 -12.34 -7.36
C PHE A 307 -2.20 -13.78 -7.73
N CYS A 308 -2.82 -13.99 -8.89
CA CYS A 308 -3.16 -15.33 -9.37
C CYS A 308 -1.93 -16.20 -9.67
N GLU A 309 -0.86 -15.58 -10.19
CA GLU A 309 0.43 -16.24 -10.44
C GLU A 309 1.08 -16.66 -9.12
N ASP A 310 1.13 -15.77 -8.14
CA ASP A 310 1.65 -16.07 -6.79
C ASP A 310 0.83 -17.13 -6.07
N ALA A 311 -0.48 -17.20 -6.34
CA ALA A 311 -1.35 -18.27 -5.84
C ALA A 311 -1.02 -19.65 -6.46
N ALA A 312 -0.09 -19.75 -7.41
CA ALA A 312 0.49 -20.99 -7.94
C ALA A 312 -0.54 -22.06 -8.38
N GLY A 313 -1.67 -21.63 -8.95
CA GLY A 313 -2.74 -22.54 -9.40
C GLY A 313 -3.64 -23.09 -8.30
N SER A 314 -3.53 -22.60 -7.07
CA SER A 314 -4.44 -22.91 -5.95
C SER A 314 -5.85 -22.30 -6.11
N MET A 315 -6.04 -21.47 -7.13
CA MET A 315 -7.28 -20.78 -7.44
C MET A 315 -7.93 -21.32 -8.71
N ASP A 316 -9.27 -21.38 -8.71
CA ASP A 316 -10.07 -21.79 -9.86
C ASP A 316 -9.81 -20.85 -11.06
N PRO A 317 -9.36 -21.37 -12.23
CA PRO A 317 -9.15 -20.58 -13.43
C PRO A 317 -10.39 -19.81 -13.88
N LYS A 318 -11.59 -20.35 -13.65
CA LYS A 318 -12.84 -19.64 -13.98
C LYS A 318 -13.04 -18.43 -13.07
N LEU A 319 -12.76 -18.56 -11.78
CA LEU A 319 -12.81 -17.45 -10.83
C LEU A 319 -11.84 -16.34 -11.24
N ARG A 320 -10.61 -16.71 -11.64
CA ARG A 320 -9.62 -15.78 -12.21
C ARG A 320 -10.18 -14.99 -13.38
N ASP A 321 -10.67 -15.69 -14.39
CA ASP A 321 -11.13 -15.08 -15.64
C ASP A 321 -12.39 -14.23 -15.42
N ASP A 322 -13.30 -14.67 -14.54
CA ASP A 322 -14.49 -13.92 -14.14
C ASP A 322 -14.10 -12.59 -13.46
N VAL A 323 -13.15 -12.60 -12.52
CA VAL A 323 -12.67 -11.37 -11.84
C VAL A 323 -11.98 -10.42 -12.82
N SER A 324 -11.09 -10.90 -13.70
CA SER A 324 -10.47 -10.07 -14.75
C SER A 324 -11.54 -9.41 -15.64
N THR A 325 -12.54 -10.16 -16.05
CA THR A 325 -13.62 -9.64 -16.91
C THR A 325 -14.42 -8.54 -16.22
N ILE A 326 -14.71 -8.70 -14.92
CA ILE A 326 -15.46 -7.72 -14.14
C ILE A 326 -14.64 -6.45 -13.95
N ILE A 327 -13.37 -6.55 -13.55
CA ILE A 327 -12.48 -5.40 -13.37
C ILE A 327 -12.39 -4.59 -14.67
N LEU A 328 -12.14 -5.23 -15.81
CA LEU A 328 -12.04 -4.50 -17.08
C LEU A 328 -13.36 -3.85 -17.50
N ALA A 329 -14.50 -4.41 -17.07
CA ALA A 329 -15.81 -3.85 -17.38
C ALA A 329 -16.14 -2.58 -16.57
N THR A 330 -15.43 -2.30 -15.45
CA THR A 330 -15.70 -1.10 -14.64
C THR A 330 -15.30 0.17 -15.37
N GLU A 331 -14.31 0.16 -16.27
CA GLU A 331 -13.81 1.36 -16.99
C GLU A 331 -14.92 2.22 -17.60
N ASN A 332 -15.97 1.58 -18.13
CA ASN A 332 -17.06 2.25 -18.83
C ASN A 332 -18.42 2.08 -18.13
N HIS A 333 -18.46 1.51 -16.92
CA HIS A 333 -19.63 1.12 -16.10
C HIS A 333 -20.95 0.94 -16.85
N VAL A 334 -21.67 2.03 -17.10
CA VAL A 334 -22.99 2.07 -17.73
C VAL A 334 -22.95 1.61 -19.18
N SER A 335 -21.94 2.03 -19.94
CA SER A 335 -21.79 1.65 -21.35
C SER A 335 -21.38 0.20 -21.51
N SER A 336 -20.65 -0.39 -20.55
CA SER A 336 -20.30 -1.81 -20.55
C SER A 336 -21.53 -2.72 -20.57
N ARG A 337 -22.68 -2.27 -20.03
CA ARG A 337 -23.90 -3.08 -19.95
C ARG A 337 -24.52 -3.41 -21.30
N THR A 338 -24.24 -2.64 -22.35
CA THR A 338 -24.69 -3.00 -23.72
C THR A 338 -23.89 -4.18 -24.27
N LEU A 339 -22.64 -4.34 -23.83
CA LEU A 339 -21.75 -5.46 -24.18
C LEU A 339 -22.02 -6.68 -23.30
N TYR A 340 -22.46 -6.47 -22.06
CA TYR A 340 -22.68 -7.52 -21.06
C TYR A 340 -24.14 -7.56 -20.57
N PRO A 341 -25.07 -8.21 -21.32
CA PRO A 341 -26.47 -8.31 -20.92
C PRO A 341 -26.65 -8.96 -19.56
N LYS A 342 -27.47 -8.35 -18.68
CA LYS A 342 -27.75 -8.82 -17.30
C LYS A 342 -28.11 -10.31 -17.21
N ALA A 343 -28.89 -10.83 -18.16
CA ALA A 343 -29.32 -12.23 -18.15
C ALA A 343 -28.16 -13.21 -18.34
N GLN A 344 -27.10 -12.80 -19.03
CA GLN A 344 -25.92 -13.62 -19.30
C GLN A 344 -24.78 -13.33 -18.31
N TYR A 345 -24.70 -12.08 -17.81
CA TYR A 345 -23.63 -11.62 -16.92
C TYR A 345 -24.18 -11.02 -15.61
N PRO A 346 -24.89 -11.81 -14.79
CA PRO A 346 -25.53 -11.31 -13.57
C PRO A 346 -24.52 -10.85 -12.52
N THR A 347 -23.41 -11.57 -12.33
CA THR A 347 -22.35 -11.22 -11.36
C THR A 347 -21.61 -9.93 -11.75
N LEU A 348 -21.28 -9.77 -13.03
CA LEU A 348 -20.67 -8.55 -13.54
C LEU A 348 -21.60 -7.35 -13.36
N ASN A 349 -22.87 -7.49 -13.74
CA ASN A 349 -23.84 -6.41 -13.56
C ASN A 349 -24.09 -6.09 -12.08
N ALA A 350 -24.00 -7.08 -11.19
CA ALA A 350 -24.04 -6.87 -9.74
C ALA A 350 -22.86 -6.05 -9.25
N PHE A 351 -21.64 -6.33 -9.74
CA PHE A 351 -20.47 -5.55 -9.36
C PHE A 351 -20.53 -4.10 -9.86
N LEU A 352 -20.92 -3.90 -11.13
CA LEU A 352 -21.12 -2.54 -11.67
C LEU A 352 -22.15 -1.73 -10.88
N ASP A 353 -23.21 -2.38 -10.40
CA ASP A 353 -24.18 -1.74 -9.51
C ASP A 353 -23.59 -1.39 -8.14
N LEU A 354 -22.77 -2.27 -7.55
CA LEU A 354 -22.12 -2.04 -6.26
C LEU A 354 -21.13 -0.88 -6.31
N ASP A 355 -20.33 -0.82 -7.37
CA ASP A 355 -19.33 0.22 -7.58
C ASP A 355 -19.96 1.61 -7.74
N LEU A 356 -21.06 1.69 -8.51
CA LEU A 356 -21.83 2.93 -8.69
C LEU A 356 -22.75 3.27 -7.51
N LEU A 357 -22.89 2.39 -6.51
CA LEU A 357 -23.92 2.53 -5.48
C LEU A 357 -23.71 3.76 -4.59
N ILE A 358 -22.48 4.25 -4.47
CA ILE A 358 -22.17 5.50 -3.76
C ILE A 358 -23.00 6.66 -4.29
N LEU A 359 -23.32 6.68 -5.59
CA LEU A 359 -24.14 7.73 -6.19
C LEU A 359 -25.54 7.77 -5.56
N ALA A 360 -26.08 6.60 -5.21
CA ALA A 360 -27.40 6.43 -4.60
C ALA A 360 -27.40 6.45 -3.06
N SER A 361 -26.28 6.83 -2.42
CA SER A 361 -26.16 6.89 -0.97
C SER A 361 -27.03 8.00 -0.37
N PRO A 362 -27.24 8.02 0.97
CA PRO A 362 -27.78 9.20 1.64
C PRO A 362 -26.94 10.44 1.29
N THR A 363 -27.60 11.59 1.17
CA THR A 363 -27.00 12.86 0.72
C THR A 363 -25.74 13.24 1.50
N THR A 364 -25.72 13.04 2.82
CA THR A 364 -24.55 13.37 3.65
C THR A 364 -23.33 12.54 3.24
N ARG A 365 -23.50 11.23 3.04
CA ARG A 365 -22.43 10.34 2.58
C ARG A 365 -22.00 10.64 1.14
N TYR A 366 -22.94 11.05 0.29
CA TYR A 366 -22.64 11.46 -1.08
C TYR A 366 -21.78 12.72 -1.11
N GLN A 367 -22.06 13.69 -0.24
CA GLN A 367 -21.26 14.90 -0.12
C GLN A 367 -19.81 14.57 0.31
N GLU A 368 -19.63 13.67 1.28
CA GLU A 368 -18.30 13.17 1.67
C GLU A 368 -17.58 12.49 0.50
N TYR A 369 -18.30 11.73 -0.33
CA TYR A 369 -17.77 11.17 -1.57
C TYR A 369 -17.32 12.26 -2.56
N ALA A 370 -18.18 13.24 -2.83
CA ALA A 370 -17.88 14.31 -3.76
C ALA A 370 -16.66 15.14 -3.30
N ASP A 371 -16.57 15.42 -1.99
CA ASP A 371 -15.41 16.09 -1.40
C ASP A 371 -14.13 15.24 -1.45
N GLY A 372 -14.25 13.92 -1.31
CA GLY A 372 -13.14 12.99 -1.50
C GLY A 372 -12.63 12.99 -2.95
N ILE A 373 -13.53 12.86 -3.92
CA ILE A 373 -13.20 12.94 -5.35
C ILE A 373 -12.55 14.28 -5.70
N ARG A 374 -13.09 15.38 -5.16
CA ARG A 374 -12.51 16.71 -5.35
C ARG A 374 -11.07 16.78 -4.85
N GLN A 375 -10.79 16.27 -3.64
CA GLN A 375 -9.43 16.23 -3.08
C GLN A 375 -8.46 15.36 -3.89
N GLU A 376 -8.96 14.31 -4.56
CA GLU A 376 -8.15 13.45 -5.44
C GLU A 376 -7.83 14.13 -6.78
N TYR A 377 -8.79 14.82 -7.39
CA TYR A 377 -8.66 15.33 -8.76
C TYR A 377 -8.14 16.77 -8.85
N GLU A 378 -8.51 17.67 -7.93
CA GLU A 378 -8.09 19.08 -7.98
C GLU A 378 -6.57 19.26 -8.17
N PRO A 379 -5.69 18.50 -7.47
CA PRO A 379 -4.24 18.66 -7.61
C PRO A 379 -3.68 18.24 -8.97
N VAL A 380 -4.37 17.36 -9.70
CA VAL A 380 -3.87 16.76 -10.94
C VAL A 380 -4.49 17.37 -12.21
N VAL A 381 -5.67 17.98 -12.12
CA VAL A 381 -6.37 18.57 -13.29
C VAL A 381 -6.07 20.07 -13.50
N GLY A 382 -5.22 20.68 -12.67
CA GLY A 382 -4.85 22.10 -12.81
C GLY A 382 -5.65 23.05 -11.91
N GLY A 383 -6.22 22.56 -10.82
CA GLY A 383 -6.82 23.36 -9.75
C GLY A 383 -8.35 23.41 -9.73
N PRO A 384 -8.94 24.12 -8.75
CA PRO A 384 -10.38 24.05 -8.44
C PRO A 384 -11.32 24.47 -9.57
N SER A 385 -10.94 25.49 -10.35
CA SER A 385 -11.77 25.97 -11.47
C SER A 385 -11.86 24.94 -12.60
N VAL A 386 -10.73 24.32 -12.97
CA VAL A 386 -10.68 23.29 -14.02
C VAL A 386 -11.42 22.03 -13.55
N PHE A 387 -11.24 21.64 -12.29
CA PHE A 387 -12.01 20.56 -11.68
C PHE A 387 -13.51 20.82 -11.76
N ALA A 388 -13.98 21.98 -11.30
CA ALA A 388 -15.39 22.33 -11.29
C ALA A 388 -16.00 22.32 -12.69
N GLU A 389 -15.28 22.83 -13.71
CA GLU A 389 -15.72 22.80 -15.10
C GLU A 389 -15.84 21.35 -15.62
N GLN A 390 -14.81 20.53 -15.45
CA GLN A 390 -14.79 19.14 -15.93
C GLN A 390 -15.84 18.28 -15.21
N ARG A 391 -15.93 18.39 -13.89
CA ARG A 391 -16.93 17.68 -13.07
C ARG A 391 -18.35 18.10 -13.44
N SER A 392 -18.59 19.39 -13.67
CA SER A 392 -19.89 19.88 -14.13
C SER A 392 -20.28 19.31 -15.49
N LYS A 393 -19.34 19.23 -16.45
CA LYS A 393 -19.58 18.58 -17.76
C LYS A 393 -19.94 17.11 -17.61
N PHE A 394 -19.19 16.38 -16.77
CA PHE A 394 -19.48 14.97 -16.47
C PHE A 394 -20.88 14.79 -15.87
N LEU A 395 -21.20 15.50 -14.78
CA LEU A 395 -22.50 15.42 -14.10
C LEU A 395 -23.65 15.78 -15.05
N SER A 396 -23.50 16.85 -15.84
CA SER A 396 -24.51 17.25 -16.83
C SER A 396 -24.74 16.16 -17.88
N SER A 397 -23.67 15.52 -18.36
CA SER A 397 -23.77 14.42 -19.34
C SER A 397 -24.51 13.21 -18.77
N VAL A 398 -24.25 12.86 -17.52
CA VAL A 398 -24.90 11.72 -16.85
C VAL A 398 -26.37 12.04 -16.53
N CYS A 399 -26.66 13.21 -15.96
CA CYS A 399 -28.03 13.60 -15.62
C CYS A 399 -28.94 13.75 -16.84
N SER A 400 -28.40 14.22 -17.97
CA SER A 400 -29.14 14.36 -19.23
C SER A 400 -29.29 13.04 -19.99
N GLY A 401 -28.61 11.98 -19.57
CA GLY A 401 -28.64 10.67 -20.22
C GLY A 401 -29.82 9.81 -19.75
N ASP A 402 -30.51 9.19 -20.70
CA ASP A 402 -31.62 8.25 -20.45
C ASP A 402 -31.14 6.83 -20.07
N LYS A 403 -29.83 6.59 -20.09
CA LYS A 403 -29.26 5.28 -19.71
C LYS A 403 -29.42 5.06 -18.21
N ALA A 404 -29.96 3.91 -17.82
CA ALA A 404 -30.03 3.50 -16.42
C ALA A 404 -28.63 3.25 -15.85
N MET A 405 -28.34 3.77 -14.66
CA MET A 405 -27.07 3.54 -13.97
C MET A 405 -27.02 2.14 -13.35
N PHE A 406 -28.14 1.68 -12.82
CA PHE A 406 -28.27 0.40 -12.12
C PHE A 406 -29.07 -0.63 -12.93
N ALA A 407 -28.62 -1.89 -12.93
CA ALA A 407 -29.32 -3.00 -13.58
C ALA A 407 -30.08 -3.91 -12.60
N LEU A 408 -29.65 -3.96 -11.34
CA LEU A 408 -30.15 -4.83 -10.28
C LEU A 408 -30.72 -4.06 -9.09
N CYS A 409 -30.14 -2.90 -8.75
CA CYS A 409 -30.67 -2.05 -7.70
C CYS A 409 -32.07 -1.54 -8.07
N GLY A 410 -32.92 -1.35 -7.05
CA GLY A 410 -34.29 -0.88 -7.26
C GLY A 410 -34.40 0.53 -7.85
N PRO A 411 -35.58 0.92 -8.38
CA PRO A 411 -35.79 2.23 -9.03
C PRO A 411 -35.51 3.44 -8.11
N ASP A 412 -35.62 3.25 -6.80
CA ASP A 412 -35.30 4.29 -5.82
C ASP A 412 -33.81 4.66 -5.84
N ALA A 413 -32.91 3.71 -6.16
CA ALA A 413 -31.48 3.97 -6.24
C ALA A 413 -31.15 4.92 -7.40
N GLU A 414 -31.75 4.68 -8.57
CA GLU A 414 -31.62 5.55 -9.75
C GLU A 414 -32.08 6.98 -9.43
N THR A 415 -33.25 7.11 -8.79
CA THR A 415 -33.81 8.41 -8.42
C THR A 415 -32.91 9.16 -7.43
N ARG A 416 -32.41 8.47 -6.39
CA ARG A 416 -31.49 9.08 -5.42
C ARG A 416 -30.18 9.51 -6.07
N ALA A 417 -29.61 8.67 -6.92
CA ALA A 417 -28.36 8.99 -7.62
C ALA A 417 -28.48 10.24 -8.50
N ARG A 418 -29.57 10.36 -9.27
CA ARG A 418 -29.82 11.56 -10.08
C ARG A 418 -30.01 12.81 -9.22
N ASN A 419 -30.78 12.71 -8.14
CA ASN A 419 -30.97 13.84 -7.21
C ASN A 419 -29.65 14.32 -6.58
N ASN A 420 -28.79 13.38 -6.17
CA ASN A 420 -27.48 13.69 -5.60
C ASN A 420 -26.56 14.38 -6.64
N MET A 421 -26.47 13.84 -7.85
CA MET A 421 -25.66 14.43 -8.93
C MET A 421 -26.17 15.80 -9.39
N GLU A 422 -27.49 16.00 -9.46
CA GLU A 422 -28.08 17.30 -9.76
C GLU A 422 -27.79 18.35 -8.69
N MET A 423 -27.76 17.93 -7.42
CA MET A 423 -27.38 18.80 -6.31
C MET A 423 -25.92 19.25 -6.42
N GLU A 424 -25.00 18.30 -6.65
CA GLU A 424 -23.57 18.60 -6.84
C GLU A 424 -23.38 19.55 -8.03
N PHE A 425 -24.04 19.28 -9.15
CA PHE A 425 -23.98 20.12 -10.35
C PHE A 425 -24.43 21.56 -10.08
N LYS A 426 -25.58 21.75 -9.40
CA LYS A 426 -26.08 23.09 -9.03
C LYS A 426 -25.11 23.82 -8.10
N HIS A 427 -24.47 23.09 -7.18
CA HIS A 427 -23.48 23.67 -6.26
C HIS A 427 -22.24 24.17 -7.00
N LEU A 428 -21.68 23.37 -7.91
CA LEU A 428 -20.51 23.76 -8.70
C LEU A 428 -20.79 24.96 -9.62
N GLN A 429 -22.00 25.06 -10.20
CA GLN A 429 -22.39 26.22 -11.02
C GLN A 429 -22.44 27.53 -10.22
N GLN A 430 -22.89 27.47 -8.97
CA GLN A 430 -22.92 28.64 -8.09
C GLN A 430 -21.52 29.09 -7.72
N GLN A 431 -20.60 28.15 -7.46
CA GLN A 431 -19.21 28.45 -7.16
C GLN A 431 -18.45 29.07 -8.34
N ALA A 432 -18.76 28.68 -9.58
CA ALA A 432 -18.15 29.25 -10.78
C ALA A 432 -18.67 30.66 -11.16
N SER A 433 -19.78 31.10 -10.55
CA SER A 433 -20.39 32.41 -10.80
C SER A 433 -19.91 33.52 -9.84
N HIS A 434 -19.01 33.17 -8.92
CA HIS A 434 -18.38 34.04 -7.93
C HIS A 434 -16.86 34.02 -8.12
#